data_AF-A0A968MYN1-F1
#
_entry.id   AF-A0A968MYN1-F1
#
_cell.length_a   1.000
_cell.length_b   1.000
_cell.length_c   1.000
_cell.angle_alpha   90.00
_cell.angle_beta   90.00
_cell.angle_gamma   90.00
#
_symmetry.space_group_name_H-M   'P 1'
#
loop_
_entity.id
_entity.type
_entity.pdbx_description
1 polymer ?
#
loop_
_entity_poly.entity_id
_entity_poly.type
_entity_poly.pdbx_seq_one_letter_code
_entity_poly.pdbx_strand_id
1 'polypeptide(L)'
;MFGRGGEEFEYLHSRLITPVVIPGITAAMGAAAQAGIPLTNRGEASSVSFNTASSQKEITVPHTDTLVYYMGASNLKNYAKNYLKIT
;
A
#
# COMPACT_ATOMS: atom_id res chain seq x y z
N MET A 1 4.83 -6.17 -0.93
CA MET A 1 4.65 -4.70 -1.08
C MET A 1 5.24 -4.01 0.15
N PHE A 2 5.97 -2.89 -0.01
CA PHE A 2 6.59 -2.11 1.09
C PHE A 2 7.50 -2.89 2.06
N GLY A 3 8.07 -4.01 1.61
CA GLY A 3 8.91 -4.89 2.44
C GLY A 3 10.41 -4.71 2.24
N ARG A 4 10.85 -3.64 1.57
CA ARG A 4 12.27 -3.37 1.24
C ARG A 4 12.97 -4.43 0.38
N GLY A 5 12.24 -5.41 -0.17
CA GLY A 5 12.83 -6.49 -0.97
C GLY A 5 13.64 -6.03 -2.20
N GLY A 6 13.41 -4.83 -2.73
CA GLY A 6 14.28 -4.23 -3.76
C GLY A 6 15.70 -3.97 -3.26
N GLU A 7 15.85 -3.44 -2.05
CA GLU A 7 17.15 -3.18 -1.43
C GLU A 7 17.92 -4.49 -1.19
N GLU A 8 17.22 -5.53 -0.74
CA GLU A 8 17.79 -6.87 -0.54
C GLU A 8 18.24 -7.49 -1.87
N PHE A 9 17.43 -7.32 -2.92
CA PHE A 9 17.76 -7.80 -4.26
C PHE A 9 19.02 -7.11 -4.80
N GLU A 10 19.08 -5.78 -4.73
CA GLU A 10 20.25 -4.99 -5.16
C GLU A 10 21.52 -5.35 -4.37
N TYR A 11 21.38 -5.54 -3.05
CA TYR A 11 22.47 -5.96 -2.18
C TYR A 11 23.07 -7.31 -2.60
N LEU A 12 22.24 -8.30 -2.95
CA LEU A 12 22.71 -9.60 -3.40
C LEU A 12 23.26 -9.55 -4.83
N HIS A 13 22.57 -8.84 -5.72
CA HIS A 13 22.97 -8.70 -7.11
C HIS A 13 24.34 -8.04 -7.26
N SER A 14 24.65 -7.01 -6.47
CA SER A 14 25.97 -6.36 -6.41
C SER A 14 27.11 -7.30 -6.00
N ARG A 15 26.80 -8.48 -5.43
CA ARG A 15 27.75 -9.53 -5.03
C ARG A 15 27.72 -10.74 -5.97
N LEU A 16 27.15 -10.57 -7.17
CA LEU A 16 27.02 -11.62 -8.18
C LEU A 16 26.18 -12.82 -7.70
N ILE A 17 25.30 -12.60 -6.72
CA ILE A 17 24.31 -13.58 -6.28
C ILE A 17 22.99 -13.23 -6.97
N THR A 18 22.40 -14.18 -7.69
CA THR A 18 21.11 -14.00 -8.38
C THR A 18 19.96 -14.47 -7.49
N PRO A 19 19.19 -13.58 -6.86
CA PRO A 19 18.08 -13.96 -6.00
C PRO A 19 16.86 -14.36 -6.85
N VAL A 20 16.02 -15.23 -6.31
CA VAL A 20 14.71 -15.56 -6.89
C VAL A 20 13.63 -14.92 -6.05
N VAL A 21 12.72 -14.18 -6.69
CA VAL A 21 11.56 -13.55 -6.04
C VAL A 21 10.36 -14.48 -6.15
N ILE A 22 9.84 -14.95 -5.02
CA ILE A 22 8.59 -15.72 -4.96
C ILE A 22 7.45 -14.76 -4.60
N PRO A 23 6.42 -14.59 -5.46
CA PRO A 23 5.31 -13.70 -5.18
C PRO A 23 4.47 -14.24 -4.02
N GLY A 24 3.94 -13.32 -3.20
CA GLY A 24 3.06 -13.63 -2.07
C GLY A 24 1.78 -12.81 -2.07
N ILE A 25 0.83 -13.20 -1.22
CA ILE A 25 -0.41 -12.44 -1.00
C ILE A 25 -0.07 -11.24 -0.11
N THR A 26 -0.31 -10.03 -0.62
CA THR A 26 -0.06 -8.81 0.16
C THR A 26 -1.17 -8.57 1.19
N ALA A 27 -0.85 -7.92 2.30
CA ALA A 27 -1.77 -7.71 3.42
C ALA A 27 -3.10 -7.06 3.00
N ALA A 28 -3.07 -6.14 2.03
CA ALA A 28 -4.27 -5.50 1.53
C ALA A 28 -5.29 -6.47 0.92
N MET A 29 -4.84 -7.46 0.14
CA MET A 29 -5.72 -8.47 -0.43
C MET A 29 -6.30 -9.37 0.65
N GLY A 30 -5.46 -9.82 1.59
CA GLY A 30 -5.90 -10.64 2.72
C GLY A 30 -6.92 -9.92 3.60
N ALA A 31 -6.64 -8.66 3.97
CA ALA A 31 -7.53 -7.85 4.80
C ALA A 31 -8.85 -7.53 4.10
N ALA A 32 -8.81 -7.18 2.81
CA ALA A 32 -10.00 -6.94 1.98
C ALA A 32 -10.90 -8.19 1.93
N ALA A 33 -10.33 -9.35 1.62
CA ALA A 33 -11.06 -10.61 1.57
C ALA A 33 -11.65 -10.99 2.95
N GLN A 34 -10.85 -10.85 4.02
CA GLN A 34 -11.30 -11.15 5.38
C GLN A 34 -12.43 -10.22 5.84
N ALA A 35 -12.39 -8.94 5.45
CA ALA A 35 -13.40 -7.94 5.80
C ALA A 35 -14.64 -8.00 4.89
N GLY A 36 -14.63 -8.78 3.80
CA GLY A 36 -15.69 -8.76 2.80
C GLY A 36 -15.77 -7.44 2.03
N ILE A 37 -14.67 -6.68 1.97
CA ILE A 37 -14.58 -5.38 1.29
C ILE A 37 -13.79 -5.60 0.00
N PRO A 38 -14.42 -5.61 -1.18
CA PRO A 38 -13.68 -5.79 -2.42
C PRO A 38 -12.83 -4.54 -2.71
N LEU A 39 -11.60 -4.73 -3.19
CA LEU A 39 -10.72 -3.62 -3.57
C LEU A 39 -11.18 -2.90 -4.85
N THR A 40 -11.97 -3.57 -5.68
CA THR A 40 -12.63 -2.99 -6.85
C THR A 40 -14.08 -3.44 -6.88
N ASN A 41 -14.97 -2.58 -7.34
CA ASN A 41 -16.37 -2.94 -7.54
C ASN A 41 -16.90 -2.22 -8.76
N ARG A 42 -17.59 -2.96 -9.64
CA ARG A 42 -18.10 -2.40 -10.90
C ARG A 42 -19.09 -1.29 -10.60
N GLY A 43 -18.85 -0.11 -11.19
CA GLY A 43 -19.70 1.08 -10.99
C GLY A 43 -19.34 1.91 -9.75
N GLU A 44 -18.51 1.40 -8.84
CA GLU A 44 -18.15 2.09 -7.59
C GLU A 44 -16.64 2.38 -7.49
N ALA A 45 -15.80 1.40 -7.83
CA ALA A 45 -14.35 1.50 -7.77
C ALA A 45 -13.67 0.75 -8.91
N SER A 46 -13.07 1.50 -9.82
CA SER A 46 -12.33 1.02 -10.99
C SER A 46 -10.80 1.07 -10.81
N SER A 47 -10.33 1.77 -9.78
CA SER A 47 -8.90 1.99 -9.51
C SER A 47 -8.55 1.74 -8.04
N VAL A 48 -7.34 1.23 -7.80
CA VAL A 48 -6.80 0.95 -6.46
C VAL A 48 -5.39 1.49 -6.36
N SER A 49 -5.09 2.24 -5.29
CA SER A 49 -3.73 2.65 -4.96
C SER A 49 -3.24 1.99 -3.67
N PHE A 50 -1.98 1.56 -3.69
CA PHE A 50 -1.27 1.05 -2.52
C PHE A 50 -0.24 2.08 -2.10
N ASN A 51 -0.35 2.56 -0.86
CA ASN A 51 0.43 3.67 -0.33
C ASN A 51 1.07 3.28 1.01
N THR A 52 2.14 3.98 1.40
CA THR A 52 2.75 3.84 2.74
C THR A 52 2.58 5.12 3.55
N ALA A 53 2.25 4.96 4.81
CA ALA A 53 2.11 6.04 5.78
C ALA A 53 3.40 6.31 6.60
N SER A 54 4.48 5.57 6.35
CA SER A 54 5.67 5.56 7.22
C SER A 54 6.60 6.76 7.04
N SER A 55 6.50 7.54 5.96
CA SER A 55 7.57 8.46 5.56
C SER A 55 7.14 9.86 5.11
N GLN A 56 5.84 10.16 5.08
CA GLN A 56 5.36 11.44 4.56
C GLN A 56 4.97 12.43 5.67
N LYS A 57 5.62 13.60 5.70
CA LYS A 57 5.21 14.76 6.51
C LYS A 57 3.86 15.33 6.05
N GLU A 58 3.58 15.27 4.76
CA GLU A 58 2.33 15.70 4.13
C GLU A 58 1.72 14.55 3.35
N ILE A 59 0.44 14.30 3.58
CA ILE A 59 -0.26 13.17 2.99
C ILE A 59 -0.83 13.62 1.65
N THR A 60 -0.20 13.23 0.56
CA THR A 60 -0.80 13.37 -0.76
C THR A 60 -1.83 12.26 -0.94
N VAL A 61 -3.09 12.63 -1.13
CA VAL A 61 -4.16 11.68 -1.43
C VAL A 61 -4.22 11.48 -2.94
N PRO A 62 -3.88 10.29 -3.47
CA PRO A 62 -4.02 10.04 -4.90
C PRO A 62 -5.50 10.01 -5.29
N HIS A 63 -5.78 10.51 -6.49
CA HIS A 63 -7.12 10.48 -7.08
C HIS A 63 -7.44 9.08 -7.62
N THR A 64 -7.77 8.16 -6.71
CA THR A 64 -8.14 6.77 -6.99
C THR A 64 -9.32 6.35 -6.14
N ASP A 65 -10.13 5.42 -6.65
CA ASP A 65 -11.40 5.04 -6.03
C ASP A 65 -11.19 4.29 -4.70
N THR A 66 -10.30 3.30 -4.69
CA THR A 66 -9.94 2.57 -3.46
C THR A 66 -8.51 2.89 -3.04
N LEU A 67 -8.36 3.29 -1.78
CA LEU A 67 -7.12 3.76 -1.18
C LEU A 67 -6.67 2.81 -0.09
N VAL A 68 -5.50 2.19 -0.27
CA VAL A 68 -4.91 1.28 0.70
C VAL A 68 -3.66 1.89 1.31
N TYR A 69 -3.62 2.03 2.63
CA TYR A 69 -2.47 2.55 3.38
C TYR A 69 -1.83 1.49 4.26
N TYR A 70 -0.58 1.18 3.98
CA TYR A 70 0.29 0.37 4.85
C TYR A 70 0.94 1.26 5.90
N MET A 71 1.26 0.68 7.06
CA MET A 71 2.03 1.33 8.13
C MET A 71 1.38 2.60 8.71
N GLY A 72 0.05 2.75 8.59
CA GLY A 72 -0.67 3.97 8.99
C GLY A 72 -1.36 3.92 10.35
N ALA A 73 -1.34 2.78 11.05
CA ALA A 73 -2.13 2.57 12.26
C ALA A 73 -1.87 3.61 13.36
N SER A 74 -0.60 3.94 13.63
CA SER A 74 -0.21 4.90 14.67
C SER A 74 -0.62 6.35 14.36
N ASN A 75 -0.83 6.69 13.09
CA ASN A 75 -1.13 8.05 12.64
C ASN A 75 -2.51 8.18 11.97
N LEU A 76 -3.37 7.18 12.13
CA LEU A 76 -4.68 7.06 11.45
C LEU A 76 -5.54 8.32 11.58
N LYS A 77 -5.55 8.95 12.76
CA LYS A 77 -6.31 10.19 13.00
C LYS A 77 -5.87 11.34 12.09
N ASN A 78 -4.57 11.46 11.83
CA ASN A 78 -4.05 12.49 10.94
C ASN A 78 -4.40 12.21 9.48
N TYR A 79 -4.30 10.93 9.07
CA TYR A 79 -4.76 10.49 7.75
C TYR A 79 -6.23 10.83 7.53
N ALA A 80 -7.12 10.35 8.42
CA ALA A 80 -8.55 10.61 8.31
C ALA A 80 -8.90 12.12 8.24
N LYS A 81 -8.20 12.96 9.02
CA LYS A 81 -8.40 14.42 8.98
C LYS A 81 -8.03 15.04 7.64
N ASN A 82 -6.93 14.60 7.01
CA ASN A 82 -6.52 15.16 5.72
C ASN A 82 -7.45 14.70 4.59
N TYR A 83 -7.98 13.48 4.67
CA TYR A 83 -9.02 13.00 3.75
C TYR A 83 -10.27 13.89 3.77
N LEU A 84 -10.79 14.19 4.96
CA LEU A 84 -12.00 14.99 5.13
C LEU A 84 -11.85 16.47 4.73
N LYS A 85 -10.62 16.97 4.54
CA LYS A 85 -10.40 18.35 4.06
C LYS A 85 -10.46 18.48 2.54
N ILE A 86 -10.35 17.37 1.83
CA ILE A 86 -10.27 17.32 0.35
C ILE A 86 -11.64 16.97 -0.25
N THR A 87 -12.58 16.47 0.56
CA THR A 87 -14.00 16.26 0.22
C THR A 87 -14.83 17.45 0.67
#